data_AF-A0A534UMX4-F1
#
_entry.id   AF-A0A534UMX4-F1
#
_cell.length_a   1.000
_cell.length_b   1.000
_cell.length_c   1.000
_cell.angle_alpha   90.00
_cell.angle_beta   90.00
_cell.angle_gamma   90.00
#
_symmetry.space_group_name_H-M   'P 1'
#
loop_
_entity.id
_entity.type
_entity.pdbx_description
1 polymer ?
#
loop_
_entity_poly.entity_id
_entity_poly.type
_entity_poly.pdbx_seq_one_letter_code
_entity_poly.pdbx_strand_id
1 'polypeptide(L)'
;MSEVRPTEAASDLDAIAAEAWALELPSSRRRGLRCHEAAVQVERLLTRFARGRGALDVAIGEGLLALGIGDRALRLGYCGIGDYARERLGIAASTAQKMARLARELRGRPLLREAVWTGEVTARQAETVLPVARGEDEASWVARARSGETVRALKAAVKTATGAEPEQDEAWERISVPVSPEARPVVDKALELAGKILGATAPKWQRIEAICNEYLGAHGQPDDAAGAGVLYGPVEDGLEPLMEYLEQQTAQWAFLEHTDPVLAPVAGAAETDPLLLDAELRRLAGLRAQWDDAFGHLAMLMRTLGLWRDAGFASFGHYCSERLGMTERTVEQRIALERRLRVLPALRQAMREGRIS
;
A
#
# COMPACT_ATOMS: atom_id res chain seq x y z
N MET A 1 -26.87 -7.16 15.54
CA MET A 1 -25.92 -6.77 14.48
C MET A 1 -26.43 -5.47 13.92
N SER A 2 -25.88 -4.35 14.40
CA SER A 2 -26.29 -3.02 13.95
C SER A 2 -25.71 -2.83 12.56
N GLU A 3 -26.54 -2.72 11.53
CA GLU A 3 -26.13 -2.25 10.21
C GLU A 3 -25.65 -0.80 10.36
N VAL A 4 -24.35 -0.62 10.64
CA VAL A 4 -23.72 0.70 10.56
C VAL A 4 -23.85 1.13 9.11
N ARG A 5 -24.60 2.21 8.86
CA ARG A 5 -24.82 2.69 7.51
C ARG A 5 -23.47 3.21 6.97
N PRO A 6 -23.14 3.00 5.69
CA PRO A 6 -21.86 3.47 5.12
C PRO A 6 -21.62 4.98 5.27
N THR A 7 -22.68 5.77 5.52
CA THR A 7 -22.60 7.20 5.85
C THR A 7 -22.07 7.48 7.26
N GLU A 8 -22.33 6.62 8.24
CA GLU A 8 -21.80 6.73 9.61
C GLU A 8 -20.30 6.38 9.64
N ALA A 9 -19.88 5.31 8.96
CA ALA A 9 -18.46 4.93 8.87
C ALA A 9 -17.58 6.02 8.20
N ALA A 10 -18.13 6.74 7.21
CA ALA A 10 -17.44 7.89 6.61
C ALA A 10 -17.35 9.08 7.58
N SER A 11 -18.41 9.36 8.34
CA SER A 11 -18.43 10.39 9.38
C SER A 11 -17.43 10.09 10.51
N ASP A 12 -17.26 8.82 10.87
CA ASP A 12 -16.30 8.40 11.90
C ASP A 12 -14.84 8.57 11.43
N LEU A 13 -14.54 8.23 10.18
CA LEU A 13 -13.19 8.41 9.62
C LEU A 13 -12.81 9.89 9.46
N ASP A 14 -13.78 10.77 9.20
CA ASP A 14 -13.55 12.22 9.16
C ASP A 14 -13.26 12.78 10.57
N ALA A 15 -13.94 12.28 11.61
CA ALA A 15 -13.63 12.62 13.00
C ALA A 15 -12.22 12.12 13.40
N ILE A 16 -11.89 10.89 13.02
CA ILE A 16 -10.55 10.30 13.22
C ILE A 16 -9.47 11.11 12.47
N ALA A 17 -9.78 11.66 11.29
CA ALA A 17 -8.84 12.50 10.55
C ALA A 17 -8.50 13.78 11.31
N ALA A 18 -9.48 14.38 12.01
CA ALA A 18 -9.22 15.53 12.87
C ALA A 18 -8.26 15.17 14.03
N GLU A 19 -8.45 14.01 14.66
CA GLU A 19 -7.55 13.51 15.71
C GLU A 19 -6.14 13.24 15.16
N ALA A 20 -6.02 12.68 13.96
CA ALA A 20 -4.74 12.41 13.32
C ALA A 20 -3.89 13.68 13.17
N TRP A 21 -4.52 14.79 12.77
CA TRP A 21 -3.83 16.08 12.61
C TRP A 21 -3.44 16.74 13.94
N ALA A 22 -4.07 16.39 15.05
CA ALA A 22 -3.66 16.85 16.38
C ALA A 22 -2.33 16.21 16.84
N LEU A 23 -1.93 15.07 16.25
CA LEU A 23 -0.67 14.41 16.54
C LEU A 23 0.47 15.05 15.75
N GLU A 24 1.29 15.88 16.38
CA GLU A 24 2.43 16.50 15.71
C GLU A 24 3.73 15.68 15.83
N LEU A 25 4.60 15.79 14.82
CA LEU A 25 5.94 15.21 14.90
C LEU A 25 6.75 15.99 15.95
N PRO A 26 7.24 15.35 17.03
CA PRO A 26 8.00 16.06 18.03
C PRO A 26 9.34 16.53 17.45
N SER A 27 9.73 17.77 17.74
CA SER A 27 10.98 18.39 17.28
C SER A 27 12.25 17.68 17.78
N SER A 28 12.14 16.87 18.82
CA SER A 28 13.16 15.92 19.28
C SER A 28 12.49 14.74 20.00
N ARG A 29 13.14 13.57 20.04
CA ARG A 29 12.66 12.42 20.84
C ARG A 29 12.70 12.83 22.32
N ARG A 30 11.59 13.35 22.83
CA ARG A 30 11.49 13.86 24.20
C ARG A 30 11.74 12.71 25.18
N ARG A 31 12.58 12.95 26.21
CA ARG A 31 12.64 12.06 27.37
C ARG A 31 11.24 11.99 27.99
N GLY A 32 10.69 10.78 28.15
CA GLY A 32 9.36 10.55 28.70
C GLY A 32 8.28 10.16 27.69
N LEU A 33 8.58 10.09 26.38
CA LEU A 33 7.63 9.53 25.42
C LEU A 33 7.40 8.04 25.71
N ARG A 34 6.16 7.66 26.06
CA ARG A 34 5.74 6.27 26.23
C ARG A 34 5.58 5.64 24.84
N CYS A 35 6.71 5.32 24.22
CA CYS A 35 6.79 4.94 22.80
C CYS A 35 5.89 3.75 22.46
N HIS A 36 5.78 2.77 23.37
CA HIS A 36 4.86 1.64 23.19
C HIS A 36 3.38 2.09 23.11
N GLU A 37 2.93 2.93 24.05
CA GLU A 37 1.55 3.45 24.02
C GLU A 37 1.29 4.33 22.80
N ALA A 38 2.26 5.17 22.44
CA ALA A 38 2.18 5.97 21.22
C ALA A 38 2.08 5.07 19.97
N ALA A 39 2.83 3.95 19.95
CA ALA A 39 2.79 2.99 18.86
C ALA A 39 1.40 2.36 18.74
N VAL A 40 0.81 1.89 19.84
CA VAL A 40 -0.55 1.34 19.86
C VAL A 40 -1.58 2.36 19.34
N GLN A 41 -1.49 3.62 19.79
CA GLN A 41 -2.46 4.64 19.37
C GLN A 41 -2.33 5.03 17.90
N VAL A 42 -1.11 5.26 17.41
CA VAL A 42 -0.88 5.58 15.99
C VAL A 42 -1.23 4.39 15.10
N GLU A 43 -0.92 3.17 15.55
CA GLU A 43 -1.27 1.95 14.83
C GLU A 43 -2.78 1.78 14.69
N ARG A 44 -3.54 1.96 15.77
CA ARG A 44 -5.01 1.90 15.75
C ARG A 44 -5.59 2.84 14.68
N LEU A 45 -5.14 4.09 14.66
CA LEU A 45 -5.64 5.09 13.69
C LEU A 45 -5.25 4.69 12.25
N LEU A 46 -4.01 4.24 12.04
CA LEU A 46 -3.53 3.79 10.74
C LEU A 46 -4.33 2.61 10.19
N THR A 47 -4.63 1.62 11.04
CA THR A 47 -5.37 0.42 10.63
C THR A 47 -6.81 0.75 10.27
N ARG A 48 -7.47 1.68 10.97
CA ARG A 48 -8.80 2.19 10.60
C ARG A 48 -8.80 2.87 9.22
N PHE A 49 -7.84 3.75 8.97
CA PHE A 49 -7.69 4.36 7.64
C PHE A 49 -7.36 3.33 6.55
N ALA A 50 -6.51 2.35 6.84
CA ALA A 50 -6.16 1.29 5.91
C ALA A 50 -7.40 0.45 5.53
N ARG A 51 -8.25 0.12 6.50
CA ARG A 51 -9.51 -0.60 6.28
C ARG A 51 -10.50 0.21 5.44
N GLY A 52 -10.74 1.48 5.80
CA GLY A 52 -11.61 2.36 5.01
C GLY A 52 -11.12 2.55 3.58
N ARG A 53 -9.81 2.75 3.41
CA ARG A 53 -9.18 2.86 2.10
C ARG A 53 -9.29 1.56 1.29
N GLY A 54 -9.11 0.40 1.92
CA GLY A 54 -9.31 -0.90 1.27
C GLY A 54 -10.75 -1.10 0.80
N ALA A 55 -11.73 -0.71 1.62
CA ALA A 55 -13.16 -0.71 1.26
C ALA A 55 -13.45 0.18 0.04
N LEU A 56 -12.83 1.36 -0.04
CA LEU A 56 -12.90 2.24 -1.22
C LEU A 56 -12.22 1.62 -2.45
N ASP A 57 -11.05 1.00 -2.28
CA ASP A 57 -10.31 0.34 -3.37
C ASP A 57 -11.15 -0.80 -3.99
N VAL A 58 -11.89 -1.56 -3.18
CA VAL A 58 -12.83 -2.60 -3.63
C VAL A 58 -13.98 -1.98 -4.44
N ALA A 59 -14.63 -0.93 -3.91
CA ALA A 59 -15.72 -0.25 -4.59
C ALA A 59 -15.30 0.40 -5.92
N ILE A 60 -14.14 1.05 -5.94
CA ILE A 60 -13.54 1.61 -7.16
C ILE A 60 -13.24 0.50 -8.18
N GLY A 61 -12.72 -0.64 -7.73
CA GLY A 61 -12.48 -1.81 -8.58
C GLY A 61 -13.74 -2.32 -9.29
N GLU A 62 -14.87 -2.42 -8.58
CA GLU A 62 -16.16 -2.77 -9.18
C GLU A 62 -16.65 -1.73 -10.19
N GLY A 63 -16.56 -0.44 -9.86
CA GLY A 63 -16.95 0.64 -10.76
C GLY A 63 -16.09 0.68 -12.02
N LEU A 64 -14.77 0.50 -11.91
CA LEU A 64 -13.86 0.40 -13.05
C LEU A 64 -14.14 -0.83 -13.91
N LEU A 65 -14.43 -1.98 -13.28
CA LEU A 65 -14.83 -3.17 -14.01
C LEU A 65 -16.14 -2.95 -14.77
N ALA A 66 -17.12 -2.28 -14.17
CA ALA A 66 -18.38 -1.92 -14.83
C ALA A 66 -18.16 -0.93 -15.97
N LEU A 67 -17.28 0.06 -15.80
CA LEU A 67 -16.95 1.04 -16.84
C LEU A 67 -16.20 0.40 -18.02
N GLY A 68 -15.45 -0.67 -17.77
CA GLY A 68 -14.75 -1.43 -18.82
C GLY A 68 -15.66 -2.33 -19.68
N ILE A 69 -16.97 -2.39 -19.41
CA ILE A 69 -17.90 -3.20 -20.20
C ILE A 69 -18.35 -2.42 -21.43
N GLY A 70 -18.20 -3.02 -22.62
CA GLY A 70 -18.66 -2.43 -23.88
C GLY A 70 -17.91 -1.15 -24.25
N ASP A 71 -18.64 -0.14 -24.71
CA ASP A 71 -18.12 1.15 -25.15
C ASP A 71 -18.21 2.25 -24.07
N ARG A 72 -18.54 1.92 -22.82
CA ARG A 72 -18.85 2.90 -21.77
C ARG A 72 -17.73 3.91 -21.51
N ALA A 73 -16.47 3.45 -21.43
CA ALA A 73 -15.31 4.34 -21.30
C ALA A 73 -15.15 5.27 -22.52
N LEU A 74 -15.39 4.76 -23.74
CA LEU A 74 -15.33 5.54 -24.97
C LEU A 74 -16.44 6.60 -25.03
N ARG A 75 -17.64 6.28 -24.53
CA ARG A 75 -18.75 7.23 -24.40
C ARG A 75 -18.44 8.39 -23.44
N LEU A 76 -17.51 8.20 -22.50
CA LEU A 76 -16.97 9.26 -21.66
C LEU A 76 -15.76 9.99 -22.29
N GLY A 77 -15.32 9.58 -23.48
CA GLY A 77 -14.21 10.19 -24.21
C GLY A 77 -12.83 9.60 -23.89
N TYR A 78 -12.75 8.45 -23.22
CA TYR A 78 -11.49 7.82 -22.82
C TYR A 78 -11.22 6.53 -23.59
N CYS A 79 -9.95 6.24 -23.88
CA CYS A 79 -9.54 5.06 -24.66
C CYS A 79 -9.86 3.74 -23.95
N GLY A 80 -9.98 3.78 -22.62
CA GLY A 80 -10.26 2.63 -21.77
C GLY A 80 -10.11 2.98 -20.29
N ILE A 81 -10.30 1.99 -19.42
CA ILE A 81 -10.33 2.21 -17.97
C ILE A 81 -9.00 2.76 -17.40
N GLY A 82 -7.87 2.41 -18.00
CA GLY A 82 -6.56 2.85 -17.53
C GLY A 82 -6.29 4.32 -17.85
N ASP A 83 -6.74 4.77 -19.03
CA ASP A 83 -6.68 6.17 -19.45
C ASP A 83 -7.65 7.02 -18.62
N TYR A 84 -8.91 6.58 -18.52
CA TYR A 84 -9.90 7.17 -17.63
C TYR A 84 -9.38 7.30 -16.18
N ALA A 85 -8.83 6.23 -15.60
CA ALA A 85 -8.37 6.27 -14.21
C ALA A 85 -7.22 7.25 -13.99
N ARG A 86 -6.28 7.35 -14.94
CA ARG A 86 -5.17 8.29 -14.86
C ARG A 86 -5.66 9.72 -14.93
N GLU A 87 -6.42 10.05 -15.98
CA GLU A 87 -6.82 11.42 -16.29
C GLU A 87 -7.94 11.93 -15.39
N ARG A 88 -8.84 11.03 -14.95
CA ARG A 88 -10.07 11.41 -14.23
C ARG A 88 -10.02 11.17 -12.74
N LEU A 89 -9.33 10.11 -12.30
CA LEU A 89 -9.29 9.70 -10.90
C LEU A 89 -7.92 9.96 -10.23
N GLY A 90 -6.88 10.30 -10.99
CA GLY A 90 -5.52 10.41 -10.46
C GLY A 90 -4.93 9.06 -10.01
N ILE A 91 -5.47 7.95 -10.53
CA ILE A 91 -5.03 6.59 -10.19
C ILE A 91 -4.18 6.05 -11.34
N ALA A 92 -3.00 5.52 -11.02
CA ALA A 92 -2.14 4.90 -12.02
C ALA A 92 -2.87 3.78 -12.78
N ALA A 93 -2.73 3.75 -14.10
CA ALA A 93 -3.43 2.78 -14.96
C ALA A 93 -3.21 1.32 -14.52
N SER A 94 -2.00 0.96 -14.11
CA SER A 94 -1.68 -0.39 -13.61
C SER A 94 -2.40 -0.72 -12.30
N THR A 95 -2.54 0.24 -11.39
CA THR A 95 -3.31 0.09 -10.14
C THR A 95 -4.80 -0.07 -10.45
N ALA A 96 -5.37 0.76 -11.32
CA ALA A 96 -6.76 0.67 -11.73
C ALA A 96 -7.07 -0.68 -12.40
N GLN A 97 -6.16 -1.17 -13.24
CA GLN A 97 -6.26 -2.49 -13.86
C GLN A 97 -6.21 -3.62 -12.83
N LYS A 98 -5.32 -3.53 -11.82
CA LYS A 98 -5.26 -4.50 -10.71
C LYS A 98 -6.57 -4.53 -9.91
N MET A 99 -7.13 -3.37 -9.55
CA MET A 99 -8.42 -3.27 -8.86
C MET A 99 -9.56 -3.90 -9.67
N ALA A 100 -9.67 -3.55 -10.95
CA ALA A 100 -10.69 -4.12 -11.84
C ALA A 100 -10.49 -5.63 -12.08
N ARG A 101 -9.24 -6.11 -12.08
CA ARG A 101 -8.92 -7.55 -12.16
C ARG A 101 -9.38 -8.28 -10.91
N LEU A 102 -9.05 -7.77 -9.73
CA LEU A 102 -9.50 -8.36 -8.46
C LEU A 102 -11.03 -8.45 -8.42
N ALA A 103 -11.73 -7.35 -8.72
CA ALA A 103 -13.19 -7.33 -8.81
C ALA A 103 -13.74 -8.41 -9.76
N ARG A 104 -13.08 -8.62 -10.90
CA ARG A 104 -13.49 -9.64 -11.89
C ARG A 104 -13.26 -11.06 -11.35
N GLU A 105 -12.12 -11.32 -10.76
CA GLU A 105 -11.78 -12.65 -10.20
C GLU A 105 -12.71 -13.01 -9.03
N LEU A 106 -13.11 -12.03 -8.22
CA LEU A 106 -14.07 -12.21 -7.13
C LEU A 106 -15.49 -12.58 -7.64
N ARG A 107 -15.88 -12.22 -8.86
CA ARG A 107 -17.21 -12.63 -9.41
C ARG A 107 -17.38 -14.15 -9.51
N GLY A 108 -16.29 -14.90 -9.67
CA GLY A 108 -16.31 -16.36 -9.70
C GLY A 108 -16.28 -17.02 -8.31
N ARG A 109 -16.25 -16.22 -7.23
CA ARG A 109 -16.01 -16.66 -5.85
C ARG A 109 -16.94 -15.89 -4.90
N PRO A 110 -18.23 -16.24 -4.86
CA PRO A 110 -19.25 -15.46 -4.15
C PRO A 110 -18.99 -15.31 -2.65
N LEU A 111 -18.48 -16.33 -1.97
CA LEU A 111 -18.18 -16.28 -0.53
C LEU A 111 -16.97 -15.37 -0.26
N LEU A 112 -15.93 -15.46 -1.09
CA LEU A 112 -14.76 -14.59 -0.95
C LEU A 112 -15.12 -13.14 -1.29
N ARG A 113 -15.93 -12.93 -2.32
CA ARG A 113 -16.43 -11.61 -2.71
C ARG A 113 -17.21 -10.96 -1.56
N GLU A 114 -18.12 -11.70 -0.94
CA GLU A 114 -18.88 -11.21 0.21
C GLU A 114 -17.97 -10.85 1.37
N ALA A 115 -17.01 -11.72 1.74
CA ALA A 115 -16.08 -11.47 2.83
C ALA A 115 -15.18 -10.25 2.59
N VAL A 116 -14.79 -10.00 1.34
CA VAL A 116 -14.05 -8.79 0.95
C VAL A 116 -14.94 -7.55 1.03
N TRP A 117 -16.19 -7.68 0.59
CA TRP A 117 -17.14 -6.59 0.58
C TRP A 117 -17.53 -6.13 1.98
N THR A 118 -17.74 -7.06 2.91
CA THR A 118 -18.02 -6.77 4.33
C THR A 118 -16.79 -6.28 5.09
N GLY A 119 -15.60 -6.41 4.51
CA GLY A 119 -14.33 -5.99 5.13
C GLY A 119 -13.74 -7.01 6.12
N GLU A 120 -14.37 -8.18 6.26
CA GLU A 120 -13.89 -9.30 7.08
C GLU A 120 -12.56 -9.85 6.54
N VAL A 121 -12.40 -9.82 5.22
CA VAL A 121 -11.18 -10.21 4.51
C VAL A 121 -10.64 -9.00 3.76
N THR A 122 -9.37 -8.66 3.97
CA THR A 122 -8.74 -7.57 3.20
C THR A 122 -8.53 -7.96 1.75
N ALA A 123 -8.47 -6.97 0.84
CA ALA A 123 -8.13 -7.21 -0.56
C ALA A 123 -6.82 -8.01 -0.73
N ARG A 124 -5.81 -7.76 0.12
CA ARG A 124 -4.53 -8.47 0.08
C ARG A 124 -4.63 -9.94 0.52
N GLN A 125 -5.44 -10.22 1.55
CA GLN A 125 -5.73 -11.60 1.94
C GLN A 125 -6.51 -12.32 0.82
N ALA A 126 -7.46 -11.63 0.19
CA ALA A 126 -8.20 -12.18 -0.95
C ALA A 126 -7.30 -12.51 -2.14
N GLU A 127 -6.42 -11.58 -2.56
CA GLU A 127 -5.38 -11.83 -3.57
C GLU A 127 -4.53 -13.06 -3.26
N THR A 128 -4.21 -13.27 -1.98
CA THR A 128 -3.39 -14.40 -1.53
C THR A 128 -4.12 -15.73 -1.71
N VAL A 129 -5.40 -15.80 -1.34
CA VAL A 129 -6.18 -17.06 -1.41
C VAL A 129 -6.89 -17.26 -2.75
N LEU A 130 -6.98 -16.24 -3.59
CA LEU A 130 -7.62 -16.28 -4.92
C LEU A 130 -7.21 -17.46 -5.81
N PRO A 131 -5.92 -17.88 -5.85
CA PRO A 131 -5.50 -19.02 -6.65
C PRO A 131 -6.16 -20.34 -6.23
N VAL A 132 -6.39 -20.54 -4.93
CA VAL A 132 -6.84 -21.81 -4.32
C VAL A 132 -8.31 -21.82 -3.88
N ALA A 133 -8.90 -20.66 -3.61
CA ALA A 133 -10.30 -20.52 -3.24
C ALA A 133 -11.18 -20.66 -4.49
N ARG A 134 -11.43 -21.90 -4.95
CA ARG A 134 -12.26 -22.21 -6.12
C ARG A 134 -13.11 -23.45 -5.85
N GLY A 135 -14.35 -23.44 -6.34
CA GLY A 135 -15.24 -24.60 -6.23
C GLY A 135 -15.48 -25.00 -4.77
N GLU A 136 -15.31 -26.28 -4.47
CA GLU A 136 -15.53 -26.84 -3.12
C GLU A 136 -14.55 -26.29 -2.08
N ASP A 137 -13.37 -25.84 -2.50
CA ASP A 137 -12.34 -25.30 -1.60
C ASP A 137 -12.59 -23.84 -1.18
N GLU A 138 -13.50 -23.13 -1.85
CA GLU A 138 -13.74 -21.71 -1.56
C GLU A 138 -14.13 -21.48 -0.10
N ALA A 139 -15.06 -22.27 0.44
CA ALA A 139 -15.58 -22.09 1.78
C ALA A 139 -14.50 -22.26 2.86
N SER A 140 -13.59 -23.24 2.71
CA SER A 140 -12.54 -23.52 3.68
C SER A 140 -11.49 -22.40 3.69
N TRP A 141 -11.07 -21.91 2.52
CA TRP A 141 -10.14 -20.80 2.40
C TRP A 141 -10.73 -19.46 2.88
N VAL A 142 -12.01 -19.21 2.64
CA VAL A 142 -12.68 -18.01 3.16
C VAL A 142 -12.80 -18.06 4.68
N ALA A 143 -13.20 -19.19 5.26
CA ALA A 143 -13.24 -19.36 6.71
C ALA A 143 -11.87 -19.14 7.35
N ARG A 144 -10.82 -19.62 6.69
CA ARG A 144 -9.43 -19.42 7.11
C ARG A 144 -9.00 -17.95 7.02
N ALA A 145 -9.34 -17.24 5.95
CA ALA A 145 -9.04 -15.81 5.83
C ALA A 145 -9.79 -14.96 6.89
N ARG A 146 -11.00 -15.36 7.26
CA ARG A 146 -11.83 -14.71 8.29
C ARG A 146 -11.32 -14.91 9.72
N SER A 147 -10.50 -15.94 9.98
CA SER A 147 -10.05 -16.26 11.35
C SER A 147 -9.04 -15.25 11.91
N GLY A 148 -8.58 -14.30 11.09
CA GLY A 148 -7.57 -13.32 11.47
C GLY A 148 -6.13 -13.76 11.18
N GLU A 149 -5.93 -14.83 10.41
CA GLU A 149 -4.58 -15.25 9.98
C GLU A 149 -3.83 -14.13 9.23
N THR A 150 -2.54 -14.03 9.52
CA THR A 150 -1.60 -13.12 8.86
C THR A 150 -1.53 -13.41 7.36
N VAL A 151 -1.23 -12.39 6.56
CA VAL A 151 -1.02 -12.58 5.11
C VAL A 151 0.14 -13.55 4.89
N ARG A 152 1.18 -13.49 5.72
CA ARG A 152 2.28 -14.46 5.74
C ARG A 152 1.80 -15.89 6.00
N ALA A 153 0.96 -16.11 7.01
CA ALA A 153 0.40 -17.44 7.31
C ALA A 153 -0.46 -17.98 6.15
N LEU A 154 -1.30 -17.12 5.55
CA LEU A 154 -2.09 -17.48 4.37
C LEU A 154 -1.20 -17.81 3.17
N LYS A 155 -0.14 -17.03 2.91
CA LYS A 155 0.83 -17.34 1.84
C LYS A 155 1.52 -18.67 2.07
N ALA A 156 1.95 -18.95 3.31
CA ALA A 156 2.56 -20.23 3.66
C ALA A 156 1.59 -21.39 3.43
N ALA A 157 0.33 -21.24 3.85
CA ALA A 157 -0.71 -22.22 3.63
C ALA A 157 -0.99 -22.48 2.15
N VAL A 158 -1.09 -21.42 1.34
CA VAL A 158 -1.29 -21.52 -0.11
C VAL A 158 -0.10 -22.21 -0.77
N LYS A 159 1.13 -21.90 -0.34
CA LYS A 159 2.35 -22.60 -0.79
C LYS A 159 2.29 -24.09 -0.45
N THR A 160 1.89 -24.46 0.76
CA THR A 160 1.70 -25.86 1.17
C THR A 160 0.64 -26.57 0.32
N ALA A 161 -0.46 -25.89 -0.01
CA ALA A 161 -1.55 -26.50 -0.78
C ALA A 161 -1.25 -26.64 -2.29
N THR A 162 -0.50 -25.70 -2.87
CA THR A 162 -0.25 -25.66 -4.32
C THR A 162 1.10 -26.26 -4.72
N GLY A 163 2.05 -26.37 -3.79
CA GLY A 163 3.43 -26.74 -4.09
C GLY A 163 4.19 -25.69 -4.92
N ALA A 164 3.55 -24.57 -5.27
CA ALA A 164 4.13 -23.48 -6.03
C ALA A 164 4.44 -22.31 -5.09
N GLU A 165 5.56 -21.62 -5.34
CA GLU A 165 5.78 -20.35 -4.67
C GLU A 165 4.78 -19.33 -5.21
N PRO A 166 4.01 -18.64 -4.35
CA PRO A 166 3.17 -17.54 -4.79
C PRO A 166 4.05 -16.48 -5.46
N GLU A 167 3.49 -15.78 -6.44
CA GLU A 167 4.14 -14.65 -7.15
C GLU A 167 4.72 -13.70 -6.07
N GLN A 168 6.03 -13.78 -5.86
CA GLN A 168 6.70 -12.94 -4.87
C GLN A 168 6.70 -11.50 -5.40
N ASP A 169 6.49 -10.52 -4.53
CA ASP A 169 6.87 -9.15 -4.87
C ASP A 169 8.36 -9.19 -5.27
N GLU A 170 8.73 -8.60 -6.43
CA GLU A 170 10.07 -8.70 -7.06
C GLU A 170 11.19 -9.02 -6.05
N ALA A 171 11.73 -10.24 -6.13
CA ALA A 171 12.74 -10.70 -5.21
C ALA A 171 13.96 -9.77 -5.29
N TRP A 172 14.25 -9.08 -4.19
CA TRP A 172 15.39 -8.19 -4.14
C TRP A 172 16.67 -9.01 -4.09
N GLU A 173 17.59 -8.71 -4.99
CA GLU A 173 18.94 -9.25 -4.95
C GLU A 173 19.90 -8.26 -4.31
N ARG A 174 20.84 -8.77 -3.51
CA ARG A 174 21.91 -7.93 -2.97
C ARG A 174 22.98 -7.81 -4.04
N ILE A 175 23.10 -6.61 -4.59
CA ILE A 175 24.17 -6.25 -5.52
C ILE A 175 25.31 -5.61 -4.73
N SER A 176 26.50 -6.21 -4.83
CA SER A 176 27.73 -5.65 -4.27
C SER A 176 28.72 -5.36 -5.40
N VAL A 177 28.95 -4.08 -5.64
CA VAL A 177 29.95 -3.61 -6.60
C VAL A 177 31.22 -3.23 -5.83
N PRO A 178 32.35 -3.93 -6.03
CA PRO A 178 33.61 -3.53 -5.43
C PRO A 178 34.01 -2.15 -5.99
N VAL A 179 34.26 -1.19 -5.10
CA VAL A 179 34.74 0.14 -5.46
C VAL A 179 36.17 0.25 -4.99
N SER A 180 37.10 0.54 -5.91
CA SER A 180 38.51 0.71 -5.54
C SER A 180 38.69 1.93 -4.61
N PRO A 181 39.73 1.98 -3.78
CA PRO A 181 39.99 3.12 -2.90
C PRO A 181 40.09 4.45 -3.66
N GLU A 182 40.61 4.43 -4.88
CA GLU A 182 40.79 5.61 -5.74
C GLU A 182 39.45 6.09 -6.32
N ALA A 183 38.53 5.18 -6.64
CA ALA A 183 37.20 5.51 -7.15
C ALA A 183 36.21 5.91 -6.05
N ARG A 184 36.52 5.59 -4.78
CA ARG A 184 35.60 5.80 -3.65
C ARG A 184 35.17 7.26 -3.47
N PRO A 185 36.06 8.28 -3.53
CA PRO A 185 35.66 9.67 -3.41
C PRO A 185 34.70 10.12 -4.52
N VAL A 186 34.86 9.59 -5.73
CA VAL A 186 33.99 9.90 -6.88
C VAL A 186 32.60 9.32 -6.68
N VAL A 187 32.50 8.06 -6.24
CA VAL A 187 31.22 7.39 -5.93
C VAL A 187 30.50 8.09 -4.78
N ASP A 188 31.22 8.43 -3.71
CA ASP A 188 30.63 9.14 -2.57
C ASP A 188 30.12 10.53 -3.00
N LYS A 189 30.86 11.22 -3.88
CA LYS A 189 30.43 12.51 -4.44
C LYS A 189 29.21 12.39 -5.35
N ALA A 190 29.14 11.35 -6.18
CA ALA A 190 27.98 11.07 -7.02
C ALA A 190 26.74 10.76 -6.19
N LEU A 191 26.87 9.96 -5.12
CA LEU A 191 25.79 9.69 -4.17
C LEU A 191 25.35 10.94 -3.41
N GLU A 192 26.29 11.84 -3.05
CA GLU A 192 25.96 13.14 -2.48
C GLU A 192 25.15 14.00 -3.46
N LEU A 193 25.59 14.08 -4.72
CA LEU A 193 24.92 14.85 -5.77
C LEU A 193 23.53 14.32 -6.09
N ALA A 194 23.39 13.00 -6.26
CA ALA A 194 22.10 12.34 -6.44
C ALA A 194 21.18 12.60 -5.23
N GLY A 195 21.73 12.62 -4.02
CA GLY A 195 21.00 13.04 -2.82
C GLY A 195 20.55 14.49 -2.83
N LYS A 196 21.29 15.41 -3.46
CA LYS A 196 20.85 16.82 -3.61
C LYS A 196 19.72 16.95 -4.63
N ILE A 197 19.75 16.16 -5.71
CA ILE A 197 18.73 16.15 -6.76
C ILE A 197 17.43 15.48 -6.28
N LEU A 198 17.54 14.29 -5.66
CA LEU A 198 16.39 13.51 -5.20
C LEU A 198 15.85 13.96 -3.84
N GLY A 199 16.67 14.67 -3.06
CA GLY A 199 16.40 15.08 -1.68
C GLY A 199 17.25 14.31 -0.65
N ALA A 200 17.64 15.00 0.43
CA ALA A 200 18.64 14.51 1.38
C ALA A 200 18.27 13.17 2.07
N THR A 201 16.99 12.81 2.10
CA THR A 201 16.47 11.57 2.69
C THR A 201 16.35 10.41 1.70
N ALA A 202 16.73 10.58 0.43
CA ALA A 202 16.63 9.51 -0.56
C ALA A 202 17.50 8.32 -0.15
N PRO A 203 16.97 7.08 -0.15
CA PRO A 203 17.73 5.87 0.17
C PRO A 203 18.82 5.62 -0.88
N LYS A 204 19.88 4.93 -0.47
CA LYS A 204 21.08 4.71 -1.29
C LYS A 204 20.77 4.07 -2.65
N TRP A 205 19.84 3.12 -2.71
CA TRP A 205 19.47 2.46 -3.95
C TRP A 205 18.83 3.41 -4.97
N GLN A 206 17.98 4.36 -4.55
CA GLN A 206 17.41 5.38 -5.45
C GLN A 206 18.48 6.34 -5.97
N ARG A 207 19.47 6.66 -5.13
CA ARG A 207 20.60 7.48 -5.56
C ARG A 207 21.44 6.76 -6.61
N ILE A 208 21.67 5.46 -6.43
CA ILE A 208 22.35 4.63 -7.43
C ILE A 208 21.51 4.55 -8.71
N GLU A 209 20.21 4.29 -8.62
CA GLU A 209 19.29 4.26 -9.75
C GLU A 209 19.33 5.56 -10.56
N ALA A 210 19.30 6.72 -9.90
CA ALA A 210 19.41 8.01 -10.58
C ALA A 210 20.76 8.21 -11.28
N ILE A 211 21.87 7.76 -10.67
CA ILE A 211 23.20 7.79 -11.31
C ILE A 211 23.21 6.89 -12.55
N CYS A 212 22.66 5.69 -12.45
CA CYS A 212 22.57 4.74 -13.57
C CYS A 212 21.69 5.28 -14.71
N ASN A 213 20.55 5.89 -14.39
CA ASN A 213 19.65 6.49 -15.37
C ASN A 213 20.33 7.65 -16.11
N GLU A 214 21.08 8.51 -15.41
CA GLU A 214 21.85 9.59 -16.05
C GLU A 214 22.88 9.03 -17.02
N TYR A 215 23.61 7.98 -16.60
CA TYR A 215 24.59 7.30 -17.46
C TYR A 215 23.93 6.68 -18.69
N LEU A 216 22.82 5.94 -18.54
CA LEU A 216 22.08 5.32 -19.64
C LEU A 216 21.40 6.36 -20.56
N GLY A 217 21.15 7.57 -20.06
CA GLY A 217 20.65 8.68 -20.87
C GLY A 217 21.74 9.33 -21.75
N ALA A 218 22.99 9.33 -21.30
CA ALA A 218 24.12 9.94 -22.00
C ALA A 218 24.99 8.94 -22.79
N HIS A 219 24.88 7.64 -22.47
CA HIS A 219 25.71 6.57 -23.01
C HIS A 219 24.85 5.38 -23.44
N GLY A 220 25.32 4.62 -24.44
CA GLY A 220 24.65 3.39 -24.86
C GLY A 220 24.70 2.31 -23.78
N GLN A 221 23.83 1.30 -23.91
CA GLN A 221 23.82 0.16 -23.00
C GLN A 221 25.21 -0.52 -23.01
N PRO A 222 25.86 -0.70 -21.85
CA PRO A 222 27.18 -1.30 -21.80
C PRO A 222 27.13 -2.77 -22.26
N ASP A 223 28.21 -3.24 -22.90
CA ASP A 223 28.37 -4.66 -23.26
C ASP A 223 28.28 -5.56 -22.02
N ASP A 224 27.68 -6.75 -22.16
CA ASP A 224 27.49 -7.73 -21.07
C ASP A 224 28.80 -8.12 -20.35
N ALA A 225 29.95 -7.96 -21.02
CA ALA A 225 31.28 -8.19 -20.45
C ALA A 225 31.67 -7.16 -19.36
N ALA A 226 31.00 -6.01 -19.27
CA ALA A 226 31.27 -4.96 -18.29
C ALA A 226 30.80 -5.28 -16.87
N GLY A 227 30.02 -6.37 -16.68
CA GLY A 227 29.55 -6.84 -15.37
C GLY A 227 30.56 -7.70 -14.60
N ALA A 228 31.74 -7.97 -15.16
CA ALA A 228 32.76 -8.82 -14.54
C ALA A 228 33.28 -8.21 -13.21
N GLY A 229 32.80 -8.74 -12.08
CA GLY A 229 33.18 -8.29 -10.74
C GLY A 229 32.01 -7.81 -9.88
N VAL A 230 30.80 -7.68 -10.45
CA VAL A 230 29.58 -7.46 -9.67
C VAL A 230 29.22 -8.76 -8.96
N LEU A 231 29.16 -8.70 -7.62
CA LEU A 231 28.74 -9.83 -6.81
C LEU A 231 27.23 -9.76 -6.62
N TYR A 232 26.55 -10.83 -6.99
CA TYR A 232 25.15 -11.07 -6.70
C TYR A 232 25.07 -12.05 -5.55
N GLY A 233 24.22 -11.75 -4.58
CA GLY A 233 23.91 -12.66 -3.50
C GLY A 233 22.42 -12.62 -3.20
N PRO A 234 21.85 -13.73 -2.70
CA PRO A 234 20.53 -13.68 -2.12
C PRO A 234 20.55 -12.63 -0.99
N VAL A 235 19.50 -11.84 -0.89
CA VAL A 235 19.24 -11.14 0.37
C VAL A 235 18.90 -12.25 1.36
N GLU A 236 19.89 -12.70 2.15
CA GLU A 236 19.62 -13.63 3.25
C GLU A 236 18.42 -13.10 4.04
N ASP A 237 17.36 -13.90 4.05
CA ASP A 237 16.07 -13.55 4.64
C ASP A 237 16.15 -13.72 6.17
N GLY A 238 17.18 -13.14 6.79
CA GLY A 238 17.35 -13.15 8.25
C GLY A 238 16.22 -12.43 8.99
N LEU A 239 15.34 -11.74 8.25
CA LEU A 239 14.11 -11.20 8.75
C LEU A 239 13.02 -12.27 8.90
N GLU A 240 12.97 -13.29 8.06
CA GLU A 240 11.87 -14.27 8.06
C GLU A 240 11.79 -15.05 9.41
N PRO A 241 12.90 -15.57 9.98
CA PRO A 241 12.87 -16.16 11.31
C PRO A 241 12.49 -15.17 12.42
N LEU A 242 12.88 -13.89 12.27
CA LEU A 242 12.54 -12.84 13.23
C LEU A 242 11.06 -12.45 13.13
N MET A 243 10.50 -12.40 11.92
CA MET A 243 9.08 -12.17 11.66
C MET A 243 8.26 -13.27 12.31
N GLU A 244 8.61 -14.54 12.06
CA GLU A 244 7.95 -15.68 12.68
C GLU A 244 8.04 -15.66 14.21
N TYR A 245 9.24 -15.42 14.76
CA TYR A 245 9.44 -15.33 16.20
C TYR A 245 8.58 -14.23 16.83
N LEU A 246 8.56 -13.02 16.24
CA LEU A 246 7.78 -11.90 16.77
C LEU A 246 6.27 -12.13 16.65
N GLU A 247 5.80 -12.74 15.56
CA GLU A 247 4.40 -13.14 15.41
C GLU A 247 3.99 -14.13 16.51
N GLN A 248 4.81 -15.14 16.79
CA GLN A 248 4.53 -16.11 17.85
C GLN A 248 4.59 -15.46 19.25
N GLN A 249 5.63 -14.68 19.54
CA GLN A 249 5.81 -14.01 20.82
C GLN A 249 4.68 -13.02 21.15
N THR A 250 4.18 -12.32 20.15
CA THR A 250 3.11 -11.33 20.31
C THR A 250 1.71 -11.93 20.18
N ALA A 251 1.61 -13.24 19.93
CA ALA A 251 0.36 -13.92 19.56
C ALA A 251 -0.36 -13.19 18.42
N GLN A 252 0.37 -12.90 17.34
CA GLN A 252 -0.07 -12.10 16.19
C GLN A 252 -0.56 -10.71 16.61
N TRP A 253 0.21 -10.05 17.46
CA TRP A 253 -0.07 -8.74 18.02
C TRP A 253 -1.46 -8.64 18.69
N ALA A 254 -1.84 -9.65 19.49
CA ALA A 254 -3.13 -9.69 20.19
C ALA A 254 -3.39 -8.49 21.12
N PHE A 255 -2.35 -7.74 21.49
CA PHE A 255 -2.45 -6.50 22.27
C PHE A 255 -2.83 -5.27 21.44
N LEU A 256 -2.72 -5.34 20.11
CA LEU A 256 -3.22 -4.30 19.20
C LEU A 256 -4.71 -4.47 18.99
N GLU A 257 -5.39 -3.36 18.71
CA GLU A 257 -6.84 -3.37 18.50
C GLU A 257 -7.19 -4.18 17.25
N HIS A 258 -8.16 -5.09 17.41
CA HIS A 258 -8.83 -5.68 16.27
C HIS A 258 -9.83 -4.66 15.73
N THR A 259 -9.48 -4.04 14.59
CA THR A 259 -10.34 -3.03 13.97
C THR A 259 -11.53 -3.70 13.31
N ASP A 260 -12.73 -3.18 13.59
CA ASP A 260 -13.96 -3.69 12.99
C ASP A 260 -13.90 -3.67 11.45
N PRO A 261 -14.53 -4.67 10.78
CA PRO A 261 -14.68 -4.66 9.34
C PRO A 261 -15.35 -3.38 8.82
N VAL A 262 -14.81 -2.82 7.73
CA VAL A 262 -15.39 -1.65 7.06
C VAL A 262 -16.02 -2.12 5.76
N LEU A 263 -17.33 -1.92 5.64
CA LEU A 263 -18.11 -2.26 4.45
C LEU A 263 -17.66 -1.42 3.25
N ALA A 264 -17.38 -2.08 2.13
CA ALA A 264 -17.16 -1.42 0.84
C ALA A 264 -18.42 -0.65 0.43
N PRO A 265 -18.30 0.65 0.11
CA PRO A 265 -19.45 1.41 -0.39
C PRO A 265 -20.00 0.77 -1.66
N VAL A 266 -21.33 0.62 -1.71
CA VAL A 266 -22.00 0.10 -2.89
C VAL A 266 -21.95 1.14 -4.00
N ALA A 267 -20.98 1.02 -4.90
CA ALA A 267 -21.20 1.46 -6.27
C ALA A 267 -22.39 0.65 -6.76
N GLY A 268 -23.55 1.29 -7.00
CA GLY A 268 -24.78 0.60 -7.35
C GLY A 268 -24.49 -0.48 -8.40
N ALA A 269 -24.50 -1.75 -7.99
CA ALA A 269 -23.96 -2.85 -8.79
C ALA A 269 -24.75 -3.11 -10.10
N ALA A 270 -25.87 -2.42 -10.25
CA ALA A 270 -26.73 -2.40 -11.43
C ALA A 270 -26.59 -1.12 -12.28
N GLU A 271 -25.75 -0.16 -11.87
CA GLU A 271 -25.60 1.09 -12.61
C GLU A 271 -24.78 0.85 -13.88
N THR A 272 -25.40 1.14 -15.02
CA THR A 272 -24.83 0.89 -16.35
C THR A 272 -24.64 2.16 -17.15
N ASP A 273 -25.20 3.28 -16.68
CA ASP A 273 -24.98 4.59 -17.27
C ASP A 273 -23.53 5.04 -17.03
N PRO A 274 -22.74 5.27 -18.10
CA PRO A 274 -21.37 5.77 -17.97
C PRO A 274 -21.26 7.07 -17.14
N LEU A 275 -22.25 7.96 -17.22
CA LEU A 275 -22.21 9.24 -16.49
C LEU A 275 -22.38 9.05 -14.98
N LEU A 276 -23.26 8.13 -14.57
CA LEU A 276 -23.46 7.80 -13.16
C LEU A 276 -22.25 7.04 -12.60
N LEU A 277 -21.63 6.18 -13.41
CA LEU A 277 -20.35 5.55 -13.08
C LEU A 277 -19.21 6.58 -12.90
N ASP A 278 -19.10 7.60 -13.78
CA ASP A 278 -18.11 8.69 -13.62
C ASP A 278 -18.32 9.42 -12.29
N ALA A 279 -19.56 9.84 -12.01
CA ALA A 279 -19.88 10.58 -10.80
C ALA A 279 -19.52 9.78 -9.53
N GLU A 280 -19.88 8.51 -9.48
CA GLU A 280 -19.61 7.66 -8.32
C GLU A 280 -18.11 7.35 -8.18
N LEU A 281 -17.40 7.02 -9.27
CA LEU A 281 -15.96 6.77 -9.23
C LEU A 281 -15.18 8.01 -8.77
N ARG A 282 -15.57 9.21 -9.20
CA ARG A 282 -14.97 10.47 -8.74
C ARG A 282 -15.25 10.72 -7.27
N ARG A 283 -16.47 10.45 -6.80
CA ARG A 283 -16.84 10.57 -5.39
C ARG A 283 -15.98 9.65 -4.52
N LEU A 284 -15.86 8.38 -4.90
CA LEU A 284 -15.04 7.38 -4.19
C LEU A 284 -13.55 7.74 -4.22
N ALA A 285 -13.03 8.18 -5.37
CA ALA A 285 -11.63 8.61 -5.50
C ALA A 285 -11.34 9.86 -4.64
N GLY A 286 -12.29 10.79 -4.54
CA GLY A 286 -12.20 11.97 -3.67
C GLY A 286 -12.12 11.59 -2.18
N LEU A 287 -13.02 10.73 -1.71
CA LEU A 287 -12.98 10.20 -0.34
C LEU A 287 -11.64 9.49 -0.04
N ARG A 288 -11.18 8.68 -1.00
CA ARG A 288 -9.90 7.96 -0.88
C ARG A 288 -8.72 8.91 -0.75
N ALA A 289 -8.69 9.99 -1.54
CA ALA A 289 -7.64 11.00 -1.48
C ALA A 289 -7.65 11.77 -0.16
N GLN A 290 -8.84 12.15 0.34
CA GLN A 290 -9.00 12.82 1.63
C GLN A 290 -8.43 11.99 2.79
N TRP A 291 -8.68 10.68 2.80
CA TRP A 291 -8.15 9.79 3.84
C TRP A 291 -6.65 9.47 3.65
N ASP A 292 -6.16 9.48 2.40
CA ASP A 292 -4.73 9.31 2.10
C ASP A 292 -3.86 10.40 2.74
N ASP A 293 -4.37 11.63 2.87
CA ASP A 293 -3.68 12.73 3.55
C ASP A 293 -3.45 12.42 5.04
N ALA A 294 -4.51 12.07 5.77
CA ALA A 294 -4.42 11.73 7.20
C ALA A 294 -3.58 10.47 7.42
N PHE A 295 -3.75 9.47 6.56
CA PHE A 295 -2.95 8.25 6.57
C PHE A 295 -1.46 8.54 6.35
N GLY A 296 -1.10 9.38 5.37
CA GLY A 296 0.28 9.74 5.07
C GLY A 296 0.98 10.42 6.26
N HIS A 297 0.27 11.30 6.96
CA HIS A 297 0.73 11.94 8.19
C HIS A 297 1.00 10.93 9.32
N LEU A 298 0.05 10.05 9.62
CA LEU A 298 0.24 9.02 10.65
C LEU A 298 1.34 8.01 10.28
N ALA A 299 1.42 7.62 9.01
CA ALA A 299 2.45 6.69 8.52
C ALA A 299 3.84 7.32 8.64
N MET A 300 3.94 8.63 8.40
CA MET A 300 5.17 9.38 8.60
C MET A 300 5.56 9.42 10.08
N LEU A 301 4.63 9.61 11.02
CA LEU A 301 4.90 9.52 12.46
C LEU A 301 5.39 8.12 12.84
N MET A 302 4.66 7.08 12.44
CA MET A 302 5.00 5.67 12.65
C MET A 302 6.43 5.36 12.20
N ARG A 303 6.79 5.76 10.97
CA ARG A 303 8.12 5.53 10.39
C ARG A 303 9.22 6.36 11.05
N THR A 304 8.96 7.65 11.28
CA THR A 304 9.98 8.60 11.75
C THR A 304 10.34 8.38 13.21
N LEU A 305 9.36 8.02 14.05
CA LEU A 305 9.56 7.71 15.46
C LEU A 305 9.99 6.26 15.70
N GLY A 306 9.93 5.40 14.68
CA GLY A 306 10.28 3.98 14.80
C GLY A 306 9.25 3.16 15.58
N LEU A 307 8.01 3.64 15.67
CA LEU A 307 6.95 3.06 16.50
C LEU A 307 6.58 1.62 16.08
N TRP A 308 6.82 1.24 14.82
CA TRP A 308 6.61 -0.13 14.35
C TRP A 308 7.53 -1.12 15.08
N ARG A 309 8.73 -0.70 15.51
CA ARG A 309 9.60 -1.54 16.36
C ARG A 309 9.00 -1.67 17.76
N ASP A 310 8.53 -0.55 18.30
CA ASP A 310 7.90 -0.49 19.62
C ASP A 310 6.56 -1.24 19.68
N ALA A 311 5.93 -1.46 18.51
CA ALA A 311 4.75 -2.32 18.32
C ALA A 311 5.12 -3.79 18.00
N GLY A 312 6.39 -4.17 18.04
CA GLY A 312 6.81 -5.57 17.89
C GLY A 312 6.88 -6.09 16.45
N PHE A 313 7.14 -5.24 15.45
CA PHE A 313 7.37 -5.68 14.07
C PHE A 313 8.87 -5.76 13.74
N ALA A 314 9.25 -6.81 13.00
CA ALA A 314 10.62 -7.04 12.52
C ALA A 314 11.13 -5.94 11.57
N SER A 315 10.24 -5.39 10.74
CA SER A 315 10.54 -4.34 9.77
C SER A 315 9.30 -3.46 9.53
N PHE A 316 9.50 -2.31 8.88
CA PHE A 316 8.38 -1.47 8.48
C PHE A 316 7.54 -2.12 7.37
N GLY A 317 8.15 -2.84 6.44
CA GLY A 317 7.43 -3.64 5.45
C GLY A 317 6.61 -4.77 6.07
N HIS A 318 7.12 -5.42 7.11
CA HIS A 318 6.36 -6.42 7.88
C HIS A 318 5.10 -5.79 8.49
N TYR A 319 5.25 -4.62 9.14
CA TYR A 319 4.12 -3.84 9.64
C TYR A 319 3.11 -3.47 8.53
N CYS A 320 3.59 -2.93 7.41
CA CYS A 320 2.71 -2.50 6.31
C CYS A 320 1.91 -3.68 5.74
N SER A 321 2.56 -4.84 5.58
CA SER A 321 1.96 -6.02 4.97
C SER A 321 0.91 -6.63 5.89
N GLU A 322 1.25 -6.82 7.17
CA GLU A 322 0.39 -7.56 8.11
C GLU A 322 -0.70 -6.70 8.75
N ARG A 323 -0.45 -5.41 8.99
CA ARG A 323 -1.43 -4.53 9.63
C ARG A 323 -2.21 -3.68 8.66
N LEU A 324 -1.56 -3.17 7.61
CA LEU A 324 -2.18 -2.21 6.69
C LEU A 324 -2.70 -2.88 5.41
N GLY A 325 -2.30 -4.13 5.13
CA GLY A 325 -2.62 -4.81 3.87
C GLY A 325 -2.02 -4.10 2.66
N MET A 326 -0.92 -3.37 2.84
CA MET A 326 -0.26 -2.57 1.80
C MET A 326 1.22 -2.95 1.68
N THR A 327 1.79 -2.81 0.50
CA THR A 327 3.24 -2.96 0.32
C THR A 327 4.00 -1.79 0.97
N GLU A 328 5.24 -2.02 1.43
CA GLU A 328 6.08 -0.95 2.01
C GLU A 328 6.19 0.25 1.07
N ARG A 329 6.43 0.00 -0.22
CA ARG A 329 6.50 1.04 -1.27
C ARG A 329 5.26 1.91 -1.34
N THR A 330 4.08 1.30 -1.22
CA THR A 330 2.79 2.03 -1.23
C THR A 330 2.74 3.00 -0.05
N VAL A 331 3.10 2.55 1.15
CA VAL A 331 3.10 3.41 2.34
C VAL A 331 4.20 4.48 2.25
N GLU A 332 5.39 4.13 1.78
CA GLU A 332 6.51 5.08 1.61
C GLU A 332 6.20 6.20 0.63
N GLN A 333 5.48 5.94 -0.46
CA GLN A 333 5.04 6.99 -1.39
C GLN A 333 4.17 8.05 -0.70
N ARG A 334 3.29 7.65 0.22
CA ARG A 334 2.42 8.57 0.98
C ARG A 334 3.21 9.36 2.02
N ILE A 335 4.16 8.69 2.70
CA ILE A 335 5.09 9.36 3.60
C ILE A 335 5.91 10.42 2.84
N ALA A 336 6.38 10.11 1.64
CA ALA A 336 7.17 11.02 0.82
C ALA A 336 6.33 12.23 0.37
N LEU A 337 5.08 12.02 -0.05
CA LEU A 337 4.15 13.09 -0.37
C LEU A 337 3.91 14.00 0.84
N GLU A 338 3.57 13.43 2.00
CA GLU A 338 3.34 14.22 3.22
C GLU A 338 4.56 15.05 3.63
N ARG A 339 5.76 14.47 3.56
CA ARG A 339 7.01 15.19 3.85
C ARG A 339 7.20 16.40 2.92
N ARG A 340 6.90 16.25 1.63
CA ARG A 340 6.98 17.36 0.66
C ARG A 340 5.93 18.42 0.98
N LEU A 341 4.70 18.03 1.27
CA LEU A 341 3.60 18.95 1.57
C LEU A 341 3.82 19.74 2.87
N ARG A 342 4.54 19.19 3.85
CA ARG A 342 4.95 19.93 5.06
C ARG A 342 5.92 21.09 4.77
N VAL A 343 6.82 20.90 3.81
CA VAL A 343 7.79 21.93 3.41
C VAL A 343 7.18 22.92 2.42
N LEU A 344 6.09 22.54 1.75
CA LEU A 344 5.38 23.33 0.74
C LEU A 344 3.90 23.56 1.14
N PRO A 345 3.62 24.38 2.17
CA PRO A 345 2.25 24.59 2.65
C PRO A 345 1.31 25.21 1.60
N ALA A 346 1.84 26.04 0.70
CA ALA A 346 1.07 26.60 -0.41
C ALA A 346 0.62 25.51 -1.41
N LEU A 347 1.45 24.49 -1.65
CA LEU A 347 1.10 23.34 -2.50
C LEU A 347 0.00 22.51 -1.83
N ARG A 348 0.13 22.25 -0.53
CA ARG A 348 -0.92 21.57 0.26
C ARG A 348 -2.26 22.30 0.16
N GLN A 349 -2.27 23.62 0.30
CA GLN A 349 -3.50 24.41 0.17
C GLN A 349 -4.09 24.32 -1.23
N ALA A 350 -3.26 24.38 -2.28
CA ALA A 350 -3.71 24.25 -3.66
C ALA A 350 -4.31 22.87 -3.97
N MET A 351 -3.73 21.79 -3.42
CA MET A 351 -4.28 20.43 -3.55
C MET A 351 -5.61 20.28 -2.80
N ARG A 352 -5.72 20.81 -1.58
CA ARG A 352 -6.98 20.80 -0.81
C ARG A 352 -8.12 21.55 -1.49
N GLU A 353 -7.79 22.64 -2.18
CA GLU A 353 -8.74 23.43 -2.96
C GLU A 353 -9.02 22.82 -4.35
N GLY A 354 -8.41 21.68 -4.70
CA GLY A 354 -8.59 21.02 -5.99
C GLY A 354 -8.01 21.81 -7.17
N ARG A 355 -7.13 22.79 -6.93
CA ARG A 355 -6.49 23.59 -7.98
C ARG A 355 -5.39 22.83 -8.71
N ILE A 356 -4.84 21.79 -8.09
CA ILE A 356 -3.75 20.96 -8.60
C ILE A 356 -4.00 19.52 -8.13
N SER A 357 -3.83 18.53 -9.01
CA SER A 357 -3.96 17.09 -8.73
C SER A 357 -2.62 16.42 -8.47
#